data_AF-A0A6C0G1J3-F1
#
_entry.id   AF-A0A6C0G1J3-F1
#
_cell.length_a   1.000
_cell.length_b   1.000
_cell.length_c   1.000
_cell.angle_alpha   90.00
_cell.angle_beta   90.00
_cell.angle_gamma   90.00
#
_symmetry.space_group_name_H-M   'P 1'
#
loop_
_entity.id
_entity.type
_entity.pdbx_description
1 polymer ?
#
loop_
_entity_poly.entity_id
_entity_poly.type
_entity_poly.pdbx_seq_one_letter_code
_entity_poly.pdbx_strand_id
1 'polypeptide(L)'
;MNTIRNLFPEDVEELRLLLQTVYRAIHEYQNARTDSLEAAMRAAIQSAMPLLERFKPHIPAYKQRYIELLNEPDRLQSYDLIICFDRAIYELHARVKAGEIANRLPWSKALRDLFNERQEPADASAVSGETEESVDFLTSGVGASRGQAAGTARIILEPAALSGVMPGDILVTPMTDPSFLAVAGRIAGLITDRGGQVCHAAILAREFRLPCIVGCRDATQVIQDGELIRMDALAGIVTRVAQ
;
A
#
# COMPACT_ATOMS: atom_id res chain seq x y z
N MET A 1 18.88 -15.99 -14.67
CA MET A 1 18.69 -17.41 -14.25
C MET A 1 17.59 -17.44 -13.19
N ASN A 2 16.48 -18.13 -13.44
CA ASN A 2 15.23 -17.99 -12.67
C ASN A 2 15.25 -18.90 -11.42
N THR A 3 15.64 -18.36 -10.27
CA THR A 3 16.08 -19.14 -9.09
C THR A 3 14.93 -19.78 -8.31
N ILE A 4 13.78 -19.11 -8.12
CA ILE A 4 12.73 -19.58 -7.19
C ILE A 4 11.90 -20.74 -7.77
N ARG A 5 11.48 -20.67 -9.03
CA ARG A 5 10.64 -21.72 -9.65
C ARG A 5 11.38 -23.06 -9.82
N ASN A 6 12.67 -23.00 -10.14
CA ASN A 6 13.49 -24.20 -10.28
C ASN A 6 13.87 -24.81 -8.93
N LEU A 7 13.82 -24.02 -7.85
CA LEU A 7 14.12 -24.49 -6.49
C LEU A 7 12.89 -25.01 -5.74
N PHE A 8 11.68 -24.52 -6.04
CA PHE A 8 10.48 -24.74 -5.22
C PHE A 8 9.17 -24.98 -6.01
N PRO A 9 9.05 -26.07 -6.79
CA PRO A 9 7.84 -26.34 -7.58
C PRO A 9 6.61 -26.73 -6.75
N GLU A 10 6.78 -27.45 -5.63
CA GLU A 10 5.67 -27.85 -4.76
C GLU A 10 5.08 -26.67 -3.96
N ASP A 11 5.95 -25.79 -3.46
CA ASP A 11 5.56 -24.61 -2.68
C ASP A 11 4.69 -23.63 -3.46
N VAL A 12 4.82 -23.60 -4.79
CA VAL A 12 4.02 -22.72 -5.66
C VAL A 12 2.58 -23.24 -5.80
N GLU A 13 2.37 -24.55 -5.84
CA GLU A 13 1.02 -25.12 -5.89
C GLU A 13 0.33 -25.02 -4.53
N GLU A 14 1.09 -25.21 -3.45
CA GLU A 14 0.64 -24.96 -2.09
C GLU A 14 0.22 -23.49 -1.90
N LEU A 15 1.04 -22.53 -2.36
CA LEU A 15 0.69 -21.11 -2.35
C LEU A 15 -0.63 -20.83 -3.07
N ARG A 16 -0.85 -21.47 -4.22
CA ARG A 16 -2.04 -21.24 -5.04
C ARG A 16 -3.31 -21.60 -4.29
N LEU A 17 -3.33 -22.77 -3.65
CA LEU A 17 -4.46 -23.26 -2.87
C LEU A 17 -4.72 -22.39 -1.63
N LEU A 18 -3.64 -21.96 -0.96
CA LEU A 18 -3.72 -21.02 0.15
C LEU A 18 -4.32 -19.68 -0.30
N LEU A 19 -3.81 -19.09 -1.39
CA LEU A 19 -4.30 -17.80 -1.90
C LEU A 19 -5.78 -17.82 -2.25
N GLN A 20 -6.28 -18.89 -2.87
CA GLN A 20 -7.70 -19.04 -3.16
C GLN A 20 -8.55 -18.99 -1.88
N THR A 21 -8.06 -19.62 -0.82
CA THR A 21 -8.73 -19.65 0.48
C THR A 21 -8.69 -18.28 1.15
N VAL A 22 -7.53 -17.61 1.13
CA VAL A 22 -7.37 -16.28 1.73
C VAL A 22 -8.22 -15.24 1.02
N TYR A 23 -8.15 -15.14 -0.31
CA TYR A 23 -8.92 -14.14 -1.05
C TYR A 23 -10.44 -14.36 -0.95
N ARG A 24 -10.91 -15.61 -0.83
CA ARG A 24 -12.32 -15.90 -0.53
C ARG A 24 -12.72 -15.32 0.82
N ALA A 25 -11.94 -15.55 1.87
CA ALA A 25 -12.22 -15.03 3.21
C ALA A 25 -12.17 -13.49 3.25
N ILE A 26 -11.22 -12.87 2.55
CA ILE A 26 -11.15 -11.42 2.37
C ILE A 26 -12.42 -10.89 1.69
N HIS A 27 -12.88 -11.55 0.63
CA HIS A 27 -14.08 -11.12 -0.09
C HIS A 27 -15.34 -11.21 0.78
N GLU A 28 -15.52 -12.32 1.51
CA GLU A 28 -16.63 -12.51 2.43
C GLU A 28 -16.64 -11.45 3.55
N TYR A 29 -15.49 -11.18 4.16
CA TYR A 29 -15.34 -10.11 5.14
C TYR A 29 -15.64 -8.72 4.56
N GLN A 30 -15.14 -8.41 3.37
CA GLN A 30 -15.36 -7.11 2.73
C GLN A 30 -16.84 -6.83 2.44
N ASN A 31 -17.63 -7.88 2.15
CA ASN A 31 -19.06 -7.77 1.86
C ASN A 31 -19.91 -7.61 3.12
N ALA A 32 -19.65 -8.38 4.19
CA ALA A 32 -20.54 -8.44 5.35
C ALA A 32 -19.99 -7.79 6.63
N ARG A 33 -18.67 -7.59 6.73
CA ARG A 33 -17.97 -6.86 7.82
C ARG A 33 -18.39 -7.27 9.24
N THR A 34 -18.52 -8.56 9.50
CA THR A 34 -18.81 -9.09 10.84
C THR A 34 -17.53 -9.54 11.54
N ASP A 35 -17.51 -9.50 12.87
CA ASP A 35 -16.36 -9.90 13.68
C ASP A 35 -15.95 -11.37 13.44
N SER A 36 -16.93 -12.24 13.19
CA SER A 36 -16.70 -13.65 12.84
C SER A 36 -15.95 -13.81 11.52
N LEU A 37 -16.35 -13.03 10.49
CA LEU A 37 -15.68 -13.04 9.19
C LEU A 37 -14.32 -12.35 9.25
N GLU A 38 -14.17 -11.34 10.09
CA GLU A 38 -12.88 -10.71 10.36
C GLU A 38 -11.89 -11.71 10.94
N ALA A 39 -12.29 -12.46 11.97
CA ALA A 39 -11.47 -13.51 12.56
C ALA A 39 -11.12 -14.60 11.54
N ALA A 40 -12.08 -15.02 10.71
CA ALA A 40 -11.85 -16.00 9.65
C ALA A 40 -10.85 -15.50 8.59
N MET A 41 -10.97 -14.24 8.15
CA MET A 41 -10.04 -13.61 7.23
C MET A 41 -8.63 -13.51 7.84
N ARG A 42 -8.51 -13.06 9.09
CA ARG A 42 -7.22 -12.98 9.81
C ARG A 42 -6.54 -14.34 9.90
N ALA A 43 -7.29 -15.39 10.26
CA ALA A 43 -6.81 -16.76 10.31
C ALA A 43 -6.36 -17.27 8.93
N ALA A 44 -7.13 -16.96 7.88
CA ALA A 44 -6.77 -17.33 6.51
C ALA A 44 -5.46 -16.65 6.06
N ILE A 45 -5.30 -15.35 6.29
CA ILE A 45 -4.05 -14.63 6.01
C ILE A 45 -2.88 -15.28 6.78
N GLN A 46 -3.07 -15.60 8.06
CA GLN A 46 -2.04 -16.25 8.87
C GLN A 46 -1.63 -17.64 8.36
N SER A 47 -2.57 -18.42 7.81
CA SER A 47 -2.25 -19.73 7.23
C SER A 47 -1.25 -19.67 6.06
N ALA A 48 -1.13 -18.51 5.40
CA ALA A 48 -0.18 -18.31 4.31
C ALA A 48 1.23 -17.93 4.80
N MET A 49 1.39 -17.53 6.06
CA MET A 49 2.65 -17.00 6.60
C MET A 49 3.83 -17.95 6.55
N PRO A 50 3.70 -19.26 6.91
CA PRO A 50 4.82 -20.19 6.83
C PRO A 50 5.44 -20.26 5.44
N LEU A 51 4.60 -20.09 4.42
CA LEU A 51 5.01 -20.16 3.03
C LEU A 51 5.57 -18.82 2.53
N LEU A 52 5.00 -17.69 2.96
CA LEU A 52 5.55 -16.35 2.71
C LEU A 52 6.96 -16.19 3.30
N GLU A 53 7.19 -16.67 4.52
CA GLU A 53 8.50 -16.64 5.18
C GLU A 53 9.58 -17.41 4.39
N ARG A 54 9.21 -18.53 3.76
CA ARG A 54 10.14 -19.29 2.90
C ARG A 54 10.61 -18.47 1.68
N PHE A 55 9.74 -17.58 1.18
CA PHE A 55 10.10 -16.70 0.08
C PHE A 55 10.70 -15.36 0.50
N LYS A 56 10.65 -15.00 1.78
CA LYS A 56 11.21 -13.75 2.33
C LYS A 56 12.67 -13.50 1.89
N PRO A 57 13.61 -14.48 1.91
CA PRO A 57 14.99 -14.27 1.46
C PRO A 57 15.11 -13.89 -0.02
N HIS A 58 14.07 -14.15 -0.80
CA HIS A 58 14.00 -13.86 -2.22
C HIS A 58 13.22 -12.57 -2.54
N ILE A 59 12.92 -11.74 -1.55
CA ILE A 59 12.29 -10.41 -1.65
C ILE A 59 13.33 -9.35 -1.23
N PRO A 60 13.40 -8.15 -1.83
CA PRO A 60 14.38 -7.16 -1.40
C PRO A 60 14.11 -6.74 0.04
N ALA A 61 15.15 -6.47 0.84
CA ALA A 61 15.03 -6.22 2.28
C ALA A 61 13.96 -5.17 2.61
N TYR A 62 13.94 -4.05 1.87
CA TYR A 62 12.95 -2.97 2.05
C TYR A 62 11.49 -3.37 1.79
N LYS A 63 11.23 -4.52 1.15
CA LYS A 63 9.88 -5.06 0.89
C LYS A 63 9.58 -6.34 1.67
N GLN A 64 10.57 -6.95 2.30
CA GLN A 64 10.36 -8.04 3.25
C GLN A 64 9.51 -7.59 4.44
N ARG A 65 9.47 -6.27 4.70
CA ARG A 65 8.66 -5.65 5.74
C ARG A 65 7.17 -5.98 5.63
N TYR A 66 6.62 -6.18 4.44
CA TYR A 66 5.22 -6.60 4.30
C TYR A 66 4.97 -7.97 4.95
N ILE A 67 5.91 -8.90 4.80
CA ILE A 67 5.85 -10.22 5.45
C ILE A 67 6.05 -10.08 6.95
N GLU A 68 6.97 -9.22 7.39
CA GLU A 68 7.18 -8.97 8.83
C GLU A 68 5.96 -8.37 9.52
N LEU A 69 5.29 -7.40 8.89
CA LEU A 69 4.06 -6.81 9.39
C LEU A 69 2.94 -7.85 9.49
N LEU A 70 2.90 -8.81 8.55
CA LEU A 70 1.95 -9.92 8.61
C LEU A 70 2.23 -10.91 9.74
N ASN A 71 3.45 -10.98 10.31
CA ASN A 71 3.71 -11.79 11.52
C ASN A 71 3.13 -11.18 12.80
N GLU A 72 2.78 -9.90 12.77
CA GLU A 72 2.19 -9.18 13.90
C GLU A 72 0.76 -8.72 13.56
N PRO A 73 -0.17 -9.64 13.22
CA PRO A 73 -1.48 -9.30 12.68
C PRO A 73 -2.34 -8.47 13.63
N ASP A 74 -2.13 -8.60 14.93
CA ASP A 74 -2.90 -7.89 15.97
C ASP A 74 -2.53 -6.41 16.05
N ARG A 75 -1.36 -6.02 15.52
CA ARG A 75 -0.96 -4.62 15.38
C ARG A 75 -1.62 -3.92 14.19
N LEU A 76 -2.15 -4.70 13.24
CA LEU A 76 -2.76 -4.19 12.02
C LEU A 76 -4.28 -4.20 12.14
N GLN A 77 -4.90 -3.09 11.73
CA GLN A 77 -6.34 -3.09 11.46
C GLN A 77 -6.62 -3.99 10.25
N SER A 78 -7.85 -4.49 10.16
CA SER A 78 -8.21 -5.53 9.18
C SER A 78 -8.01 -5.10 7.74
N TYR A 79 -8.17 -3.80 7.48
CA TYR A 79 -7.91 -3.22 6.16
C TYR A 79 -6.41 -3.22 5.83
N ASP A 80 -5.57 -2.83 6.79
CA ASP A 80 -4.12 -2.76 6.63
C ASP A 80 -3.52 -4.16 6.50
N LEU A 81 -4.09 -5.13 7.20
CA LEU A 81 -3.74 -6.54 7.08
C LEU A 81 -3.99 -7.07 5.66
N ILE A 82 -5.17 -6.77 5.08
CA ILE A 82 -5.50 -7.16 3.70
C ILE A 82 -4.53 -6.51 2.71
N ILE A 83 -4.20 -5.23 2.89
CA ILE A 83 -3.28 -4.50 2.00
C ILE A 83 -1.85 -5.06 2.11
N CYS A 84 -1.36 -5.26 3.33
CA CYS A 84 -0.03 -5.84 3.55
C CYS A 84 0.08 -7.23 2.90
N PHE A 85 -0.97 -8.05 3.03
CA PHE A 85 -1.02 -9.36 2.41
C PHE A 85 -0.98 -9.27 0.88
N ASP A 86 -1.87 -8.47 0.29
CA ASP A 86 -1.94 -8.30 -1.17
C ASP A 86 -0.60 -7.81 -1.75
N ARG A 87 0.08 -6.89 -1.04
CA ARG A 87 1.37 -6.36 -1.44
C ARG A 87 2.51 -7.38 -1.33
N ALA A 88 2.52 -8.20 -0.27
CA ALA A 88 3.48 -9.30 -0.15
C ALA A 88 3.36 -10.28 -1.34
N ILE A 89 2.13 -10.60 -1.73
CA ILE A 89 1.83 -11.47 -2.88
C ILE A 89 2.24 -10.81 -4.22
N TYR A 90 1.99 -9.51 -4.37
CA TYR A 90 2.41 -8.77 -5.56
C TYR A 90 3.93 -8.82 -5.76
N GLU A 91 4.71 -8.63 -4.69
CA GLU A 91 6.18 -8.63 -4.76
C GLU A 91 6.76 -10.00 -5.11
N LEU A 92 6.14 -11.06 -4.59
CA LEU A 92 6.44 -12.43 -5.00
C LEU A 92 6.20 -12.62 -6.51
N HIS A 93 5.06 -12.16 -7.00
CA HIS A 93 4.68 -12.28 -8.41
C HIS A 93 5.55 -11.44 -9.36
N ALA A 94 5.94 -10.22 -8.99
CA ALA A 94 6.81 -9.36 -9.79
C ALA A 94 8.17 -10.01 -10.05
N ARG A 95 8.73 -10.73 -9.07
CA ARG A 95 10.02 -11.42 -9.22
C ARG A 95 9.93 -12.71 -10.02
N VAL A 96 8.78 -13.39 -10.02
CA VAL A 96 8.51 -14.50 -10.96
C VAL A 96 8.49 -14.00 -12.42
N LYS A 97 8.06 -12.76 -12.68
CA LYS A 97 8.07 -12.13 -14.01
C LYS A 97 9.44 -11.58 -14.43
N ALA A 98 10.27 -11.13 -13.49
CA ALA A 98 11.59 -10.55 -13.78
C ALA A 98 12.66 -11.59 -14.16
N GLY A 99 12.42 -12.88 -13.92
CA GLY A 99 13.22 -13.96 -14.48
C GLY A 99 12.71 -14.33 -15.88
N GLU A 100 13.56 -14.16 -16.88
CA GLU A 100 13.25 -14.27 -18.31
C GLU A 100 12.34 -15.46 -18.73
N ILE A 101 11.49 -15.16 -19.72
CA ILE A 101 10.56 -16.02 -20.47
C ILE A 101 9.15 -16.17 -19.84
N ALA A 102 8.38 -15.08 -19.92
CA ALA A 102 6.99 -14.94 -19.49
C ALA A 102 5.93 -15.76 -20.27
N ASN A 103 6.31 -16.75 -21.09
CA ASN A 103 5.36 -17.49 -21.95
C ASN A 103 5.23 -19.00 -21.66
N ARG A 104 5.75 -19.52 -20.54
CA ARG A 104 5.68 -20.96 -20.21
C ARG A 104 5.28 -21.29 -18.76
N LEU A 105 4.44 -20.46 -18.15
CA LEU A 105 3.80 -20.72 -16.85
C LEU A 105 2.29 -20.99 -17.06
N PRO A 106 1.71 -22.08 -16.53
CA PRO A 106 0.29 -22.39 -16.65
C PRO A 106 -0.59 -21.75 -15.57
N TRP A 107 -0.14 -20.73 -14.83
CA TRP A 107 -1.04 -19.97 -13.97
C TRP A 107 -1.76 -18.91 -14.79
N SER A 108 -3.03 -19.23 -14.97
CA SER A 108 -3.93 -18.80 -16.00
C SER A 108 -4.45 -17.40 -15.75
N LYS A 109 -4.85 -16.80 -16.86
CA LYS A 109 -5.76 -15.68 -17.01
C LYS A 109 -6.71 -15.45 -15.82
N ALA A 110 -7.27 -16.47 -15.16
CA ALA A 110 -8.20 -16.32 -14.02
C ALA A 110 -7.62 -15.61 -12.78
N LEU A 111 -6.38 -15.90 -12.36
CA LEU A 111 -5.75 -15.17 -11.24
C LEU A 111 -5.35 -13.76 -11.68
N ARG A 112 -4.85 -13.62 -12.92
CA ARG A 112 -4.55 -12.29 -13.49
C ARG A 112 -5.79 -11.44 -13.66
N ASP A 113 -6.93 -12.02 -14.01
CA ASP A 113 -8.21 -11.34 -14.16
C ASP A 113 -8.73 -10.94 -12.77
N LEU A 114 -8.59 -11.79 -11.75
CA LEU A 114 -8.88 -11.45 -10.34
C LEU A 114 -8.02 -10.28 -9.82
N PHE A 115 -6.75 -10.21 -10.21
CA PHE A 115 -5.85 -9.11 -9.85
C PHE A 115 -6.01 -7.85 -10.75
N ASN A 116 -6.29 -8.03 -12.05
CA ASN A 116 -6.49 -6.96 -13.03
C ASN A 116 -7.86 -6.30 -12.91
N GLU A 117 -8.90 -7.00 -12.46
CA GLU A 117 -10.21 -6.40 -12.14
C GLU A 117 -10.08 -5.30 -11.08
N ARG A 118 -8.97 -5.27 -10.33
CA ARG A 118 -8.66 -4.22 -9.36
C ARG A 118 -7.70 -3.12 -9.83
N GLN A 119 -6.95 -3.22 -10.94
CA GLN A 119 -6.13 -2.11 -11.48
C GLN A 119 -5.78 -2.22 -12.98
N GLU A 120 -5.92 -1.10 -13.72
CA GLU A 120 -4.95 -0.42 -14.65
C GLU A 120 -5.66 0.37 -15.80
N PRO A 121 -5.13 1.52 -16.31
CA PRO A 121 -3.88 1.54 -17.12
C PRO A 121 -2.79 2.56 -16.74
N ALA A 122 -1.54 2.06 -16.79
CA ALA A 122 -0.42 2.44 -17.67
C ALA A 122 0.06 3.91 -17.71
N ASP A 123 1.01 4.25 -16.85
CA ASP A 123 2.31 4.84 -17.23
C ASP A 123 3.14 5.07 -15.95
N ALA A 124 4.15 4.23 -15.73
CA ALA A 124 5.09 4.39 -14.62
C ALA A 124 6.50 3.99 -15.08
N SER A 125 7.12 4.87 -15.85
CA SER A 125 8.55 4.82 -16.11
C SER A 125 9.33 5.55 -15.00
N ALA A 126 10.10 4.75 -14.28
CA ALA A 126 11.38 5.04 -13.60
C ALA A 126 11.47 6.17 -12.56
N VAL A 127 11.82 5.82 -11.32
CA VAL A 127 13.02 6.35 -10.64
C VAL A 127 13.64 5.26 -9.76
N SER A 128 14.91 4.99 -10.03
CA SER A 128 15.85 4.19 -9.25
C SER A 128 16.52 5.03 -8.16
N GLY A 129 16.63 4.50 -6.95
CA GLY A 129 17.39 5.09 -5.86
C GLY A 129 17.31 4.18 -4.63
N GLU A 130 18.26 3.26 -4.51
CA GLU A 130 18.45 2.41 -3.34
C GLU A 130 19.17 3.21 -2.24
N THR A 131 18.50 3.38 -1.10
CA THR A 131 19.18 3.54 0.19
C THR A 131 18.39 2.73 1.21
N GLU A 132 19.05 1.75 1.83
CA GLU A 132 18.54 0.95 2.94
C GLU A 132 18.41 1.83 4.19
N GLU A 133 17.27 2.51 4.34
CA GLU A 133 16.89 3.12 5.62
C GLU A 133 15.76 2.30 6.24
N SER A 134 15.79 2.14 7.57
CA SER A 134 14.74 1.49 8.35
C SER A 134 13.43 2.26 8.18
N VAL A 135 12.58 1.79 7.26
CA VAL A 135 11.30 2.42 6.93
C VAL A 135 10.27 2.05 8.00
N ASP A 136 9.94 3.01 8.86
CA ASP A 136 8.98 2.84 9.95
C ASP A 136 7.55 3.15 9.47
N PHE A 137 6.61 2.21 9.64
CA PHE A 137 5.25 2.34 9.12
C PHE A 137 4.42 3.27 10.00
N LEU A 138 3.68 4.20 9.38
CA LEU A 138 2.87 5.16 10.13
C LEU A 138 1.38 4.84 10.02
N THR A 139 0.84 4.81 8.80
CA THR A 139 -0.59 4.63 8.58
C THR A 139 -0.85 4.17 7.16
N SER A 140 -2.06 3.69 6.90
CA SER A 140 -2.53 3.38 5.55
C SER A 140 -3.97 3.80 5.33
N GLY A 141 -4.30 3.99 4.06
CA GLY A 141 -5.62 4.39 3.61
C GLY A 141 -5.85 3.98 2.16
N VAL A 142 -6.79 4.66 1.51
CA VAL A 142 -7.17 4.39 0.14
C VAL A 142 -6.45 5.34 -0.80
N GLY A 143 -5.68 4.80 -1.75
CA GLY A 143 -5.14 5.57 -2.87
C GLY A 143 -6.24 6.27 -3.67
N ALA A 144 -6.27 7.60 -3.63
CA ALA A 144 -7.22 8.44 -4.34
C ALA A 144 -6.64 8.99 -5.65
N SER A 145 -5.36 9.33 -5.65
CA SER A 145 -4.60 9.79 -6.81
C SER A 145 -3.22 9.15 -6.76
N ARG A 146 -2.79 8.56 -7.88
CA ARG A 146 -1.61 7.68 -7.93
C ARG A 146 -0.31 8.49 -7.84
N GLY A 147 0.76 7.82 -7.43
CA GLY A 147 2.11 8.36 -7.38
C GLY A 147 2.79 8.11 -6.04
N GLN A 148 4.07 8.46 -5.97
CA GLN A 148 4.86 8.40 -4.76
C GLN A 148 5.45 9.78 -4.50
N ALA A 149 5.52 10.16 -3.22
CA ALA A 149 6.14 11.41 -2.80
C ALA A 149 6.87 11.22 -1.48
N ALA A 150 7.91 12.00 -1.27
CA ALA A 150 8.58 12.14 0.02
C ALA A 150 8.73 13.63 0.33
N GLY A 151 8.54 14.00 1.59
CA GLY A 151 8.58 15.40 2.02
C GLY A 151 8.23 15.55 3.49
N THR A 152 8.35 16.78 3.98
CA THR A 152 8.02 17.13 5.36
C THR A 152 6.50 17.06 5.54
N ALA A 153 6.04 16.31 6.54
CA ALA A 153 4.64 16.28 6.93
C ALA A 153 4.22 17.64 7.48
N ARG A 154 3.11 18.18 6.97
CA ARG A 154 2.44 19.38 7.49
C ARG A 154 1.02 19.07 7.89
N ILE A 155 0.75 19.09 9.19
CA ILE A 155 -0.56 18.78 9.74
C ILE A 155 -1.41 20.05 9.74
N ILE A 156 -2.46 20.05 8.93
CA ILE A 156 -3.38 21.17 8.76
C ILE A 156 -4.72 20.81 9.39
N LEU A 157 -4.93 21.30 10.62
CA LEU A 157 -6.20 21.17 11.33
C LEU A 157 -7.13 22.37 11.10
N GLU A 158 -6.55 23.53 10.79
CA GLU A 158 -7.27 24.78 10.55
C GLU A 158 -6.66 25.53 9.35
N PRO A 159 -7.45 26.32 8.60
CA PRO A 159 -6.96 27.03 7.41
C PRO A 159 -5.78 27.98 7.67
N ALA A 160 -5.65 28.54 8.87
CA ALA A 160 -4.56 29.45 9.23
C ALA A 160 -3.18 28.77 9.15
N ALA A 161 -3.12 27.45 9.38
CA ALA A 161 -1.89 26.66 9.33
C ALA A 161 -1.32 26.53 7.90
N LEU A 162 -2.15 26.79 6.87
CA LEU A 162 -1.70 26.73 5.46
C LEU A 162 -0.60 27.74 5.13
N SER A 163 -0.48 28.81 5.92
CA SER A 163 0.57 29.82 5.76
C SER A 163 1.99 29.24 5.93
N GLY A 164 2.14 28.19 6.73
CA GLY A 164 3.42 27.52 6.98
C GLY A 164 3.81 26.44 5.97
N VAL A 165 2.95 26.12 5.00
CA VAL A 165 3.21 25.08 4.00
C VAL A 165 4.26 25.55 3.00
N MET A 166 5.33 24.76 2.87
CA MET A 166 6.44 25.03 1.96
C MET A 166 6.33 24.17 0.69
N PRO A 167 6.98 24.57 -0.42
CA PRO A 167 7.06 23.74 -1.60
C PRO A 167 7.73 22.39 -1.30
N GLY A 168 7.11 21.30 -1.77
CA GLY A 168 7.58 19.93 -1.53
C GLY A 168 7.05 19.27 -0.25
N ASP A 169 6.31 20.01 0.60
CA ASP A 169 5.70 19.44 1.80
C ASP A 169 4.57 18.44 1.45
N ILE A 170 4.34 17.47 2.33
CA ILE A 170 3.20 16.55 2.26
C ILE A 170 2.13 17.01 3.25
N LEU A 171 0.96 17.34 2.73
CA LEU A 171 -0.13 17.91 3.52
C LEU A 171 -0.95 16.79 4.16
N VAL A 172 -1.13 16.85 5.47
CA VAL A 172 -1.89 15.86 6.27
C VAL A 172 -3.05 16.58 6.95
N THR A 173 -4.28 16.09 6.79
CA THR A 173 -5.46 16.79 7.36
C THR A 173 -6.62 15.83 7.68
N PRO A 174 -7.56 16.19 8.57
CA PRO A 174 -8.74 15.34 8.78
C PRO A 174 -9.64 15.27 7.54
N MET A 175 -9.83 16.40 6.86
CA MET A 175 -10.67 16.54 5.66
C MET A 175 -10.23 17.75 4.84
N THR A 176 -10.45 17.72 3.52
CA THR A 176 -10.09 18.82 2.62
C THR A 176 -10.95 20.06 2.82
N ASP A 177 -10.33 21.22 2.69
CA ASP A 177 -10.96 22.54 2.70
C ASP A 177 -10.72 23.26 1.35
N PRO A 178 -11.67 24.09 0.84
CA PRO A 178 -11.48 24.86 -0.39
C PRO A 178 -10.23 25.76 -0.41
N SER A 179 -9.77 26.23 0.75
CA SER A 179 -8.54 27.02 0.89
C SER A 179 -7.28 26.29 0.41
N PHE A 180 -7.33 24.95 0.28
CA PHE A 180 -6.19 24.15 -0.14
C PHE A 180 -5.81 24.39 -1.61
N LEU A 181 -6.73 24.94 -2.42
CA LEU A 181 -6.43 25.37 -3.79
C LEU A 181 -5.23 26.33 -3.86
N ALA A 182 -5.06 27.18 -2.84
CA ALA A 182 -3.95 28.12 -2.77
C ALA A 182 -2.57 27.43 -2.61
N VAL A 183 -2.56 26.19 -2.12
CA VAL A 183 -1.34 25.44 -1.80
C VAL A 183 -1.17 24.17 -2.63
N ALA A 184 -2.20 23.72 -3.33
CA ALA A 184 -2.19 22.46 -4.08
C ALA A 184 -1.06 22.41 -5.13
N GLY A 185 -0.74 23.54 -5.77
CA GLY A 185 0.35 23.58 -6.76
C GLY A 185 1.77 23.52 -6.18
N ARG A 186 1.95 23.61 -4.85
CA ARG A 186 3.28 23.61 -4.22
C ARG A 186 3.57 22.36 -3.39
N ILE A 187 2.55 21.62 -2.95
CA ILE A 187 2.74 20.41 -2.13
C ILE A 187 3.18 19.23 -3.00
N ALA A 188 3.88 18.27 -2.38
CA ALA A 188 4.30 17.03 -3.03
C ALA A 188 3.24 15.92 -2.92
N GLY A 189 2.31 16.01 -1.96
CA GLY A 189 1.27 15.00 -1.76
C GLY A 189 0.23 15.41 -0.73
N LEU A 190 -0.88 14.66 -0.70
CA LEU A 190 -2.04 14.92 0.17
C LEU A 190 -2.50 13.64 0.89
N ILE A 191 -2.59 13.70 2.21
CA ILE A 191 -3.06 12.60 3.06
C ILE A 191 -4.26 13.09 3.88
N THR A 192 -5.35 12.33 3.89
CA THR A 192 -6.53 12.65 4.72
C THR A 192 -6.99 11.52 5.62
N ASP A 193 -7.45 11.85 6.83
CA ASP A 193 -8.05 10.87 7.75
C ASP A 193 -9.40 10.37 7.22
N ARG A 194 -10.19 11.28 6.65
CA ARG A 194 -11.53 10.98 6.14
C ARG A 194 -11.61 11.20 4.64
N GLY A 195 -12.50 10.45 4.00
CA GLY A 195 -12.75 10.53 2.57
C GLY A 195 -12.72 9.18 1.89
N GLY A 196 -13.10 9.18 0.62
CA GLY A 196 -13.07 8.01 -0.26
C GLY A 196 -12.62 8.43 -1.65
N GLN A 197 -12.53 7.49 -2.58
CA GLN A 197 -11.93 7.72 -3.91
C GLN A 197 -12.59 8.81 -4.77
N VAL A 198 -13.77 9.30 -4.37
CA VAL A 198 -14.55 10.33 -5.06
C VAL A 198 -14.78 11.59 -4.22
N CYS A 199 -14.12 11.72 -3.06
CA CYS A 199 -14.27 12.92 -2.23
C CYS A 199 -13.54 14.13 -2.85
N HIS A 200 -13.79 15.32 -2.29
CA HIS A 200 -13.16 16.56 -2.73
C HIS A 200 -11.62 16.48 -2.73
N ALA A 201 -11.02 15.83 -1.73
CA ALA A 201 -9.57 15.57 -1.68
C ALA A 201 -9.06 14.84 -2.93
N ALA A 202 -9.78 13.80 -3.34
CA ALA A 202 -9.43 12.95 -4.47
C ALA A 202 -9.53 13.71 -5.80
N ILE A 203 -10.57 14.53 -5.94
CA ILE A 203 -10.77 15.37 -7.14
C ILE A 203 -9.65 16.40 -7.25
N LEU A 204 -9.41 17.16 -6.17
CA LEU A 204 -8.33 18.15 -6.10
C LEU A 204 -6.97 17.51 -6.42
N ALA A 205 -6.65 16.37 -5.80
CA ALA A 205 -5.38 15.70 -6.05
C ALA A 205 -5.20 15.29 -7.53
N ARG A 206 -6.26 14.83 -8.20
CA ARG A 206 -6.21 14.45 -9.62
C ARG A 206 -6.01 15.66 -10.53
N GLU A 207 -6.70 16.77 -10.26
CA GLU A 207 -6.57 18.01 -11.03
C GLU A 207 -5.14 18.56 -10.97
N PHE A 208 -4.49 18.45 -9.81
CA PHE A 208 -3.13 18.92 -9.58
C PHE A 208 -2.06 17.84 -9.79
N ARG A 209 -2.44 16.63 -10.21
CA ARG A 209 -1.54 15.47 -10.39
C ARG A 209 -0.69 15.15 -9.15
N LEU A 210 -1.29 15.30 -7.98
CA LEU A 210 -0.69 15.00 -6.68
C LEU A 210 -0.95 13.55 -6.29
N PRO A 211 0.04 12.82 -5.75
CA PRO A 211 -0.18 11.60 -4.99
C PRO A 211 -1.13 11.89 -3.81
N CYS A 212 -2.16 11.07 -3.65
CA CYS A 212 -3.14 11.26 -2.58
C CYS A 212 -3.64 9.96 -1.98
N ILE A 213 -3.62 9.91 -0.64
CA ILE A 213 -4.19 8.83 0.16
C ILE A 213 -5.29 9.42 1.03
N VAL A 214 -6.46 8.82 1.02
CA VAL A 214 -7.62 9.28 1.79
C VAL A 214 -8.14 8.19 2.70
N GLY A 215 -8.85 8.56 3.75
CA GLY A 215 -9.49 7.58 4.62
C GLY A 215 -8.50 6.83 5.51
N CYS A 216 -7.37 7.44 5.87
CA CYS A 216 -6.36 6.85 6.75
C CYS A 216 -6.86 6.70 8.21
N ARG A 217 -7.92 7.41 8.57
CA ARG A 217 -8.59 7.44 9.88
C ARG A 217 -7.78 8.10 11.00
N ASP A 218 -6.48 7.87 11.07
CA ASP A 218 -5.61 8.28 12.18
C ASP A 218 -4.30 8.97 11.75
N ALA A 219 -4.16 9.35 10.47
CA ALA A 219 -2.95 9.97 9.96
C ALA A 219 -2.58 11.24 10.73
N THR A 220 -3.54 12.11 11.06
CA THR A 220 -3.26 13.33 11.84
C THR A 220 -2.85 13.08 13.28
N GLN A 221 -3.03 11.86 13.79
CA GLN A 221 -2.69 11.47 15.16
C GLN A 221 -1.36 10.73 15.23
N VAL A 222 -1.06 9.90 14.22
CA VAL A 222 0.15 9.06 14.18
C VAL A 222 1.34 9.80 13.57
N ILE A 223 1.07 10.65 12.57
CA ILE A 223 2.10 11.47 11.93
C ILE A 223 2.39 12.70 12.81
N GLN A 224 3.67 13.05 12.95
CA GLN A 224 4.11 14.24 13.67
C GLN A 224 4.36 15.41 12.70
N ASP A 225 3.92 16.61 13.07
CA ASP A 225 4.18 17.80 12.25
C ASP A 225 5.69 18.06 12.13
N GLY A 226 6.15 18.34 10.91
CA GLY A 226 7.56 18.56 10.63
C GLY A 226 8.39 17.30 10.42
N GLU A 227 7.83 16.10 10.56
CA GLU A 227 8.58 14.87 10.35
C GLU A 227 8.72 14.52 8.86
N LEU A 228 9.82 13.87 8.48
CA LEU A 228 10.04 13.45 7.10
C LEU A 228 9.30 12.14 6.82
N ILE A 229 8.37 12.17 5.86
CA ILE A 229 7.56 11.01 5.49
C ILE A 229 7.68 10.70 4.00
N ARG A 230 7.39 9.45 3.66
CA ARG A 230 7.20 8.97 2.30
C ARG A 230 5.81 8.36 2.19
N MET A 231 5.11 8.70 1.12
CA MET A 231 3.81 8.11 0.78
C MET A 231 3.91 7.35 -0.54
N ASP A 232 3.27 6.19 -0.58
CA ASP A 232 2.97 5.45 -1.79
C ASP A 232 1.46 5.42 -1.96
N ALA A 233 0.94 6.31 -2.80
CA ALA A 233 -0.50 6.42 -3.03
C ALA A 233 -1.05 5.28 -3.89
N LEU A 234 -0.19 4.49 -4.56
CA LEU A 234 -0.62 3.26 -5.20
C LEU A 234 -0.88 2.17 -4.15
N ALA A 235 0.02 2.05 -3.17
CA ALA A 235 -0.12 1.10 -2.07
C ALA A 235 -1.08 1.58 -0.97
N GLY A 236 -1.36 2.89 -0.92
CA GLY A 236 -2.13 3.50 0.17
C GLY A 236 -1.36 3.55 1.48
N ILE A 237 -0.02 3.61 1.46
CA ILE A 237 0.82 3.47 2.65
C ILE A 237 1.63 4.75 2.89
N VAL A 238 1.79 5.10 4.15
CA VAL A 238 2.65 6.19 4.63
C VAL A 238 3.69 5.62 5.60
N THR A 239 4.93 6.00 5.39
CA THR A 239 6.08 5.55 6.18
C THR A 239 6.96 6.73 6.56
N ARG A 240 7.55 6.69 7.75
CA ARG A 240 8.61 7.59 8.19
C ARG A 240 9.90 7.29 7.44
N VAL A 241 10.60 8.35 7.07
CA VAL A 241 11.95 8.29 6.52
C VAL A 241 12.92 8.53 7.68
N ALA A 242 13.83 7.60 7.94
CA ALA A 242 14.88 7.80 8.93
C ALA A 242 15.90 8.81 8.38
N GLN A 243 16.43 9.69 9.24
CA GLN A 243 17.51 10.61 8.86
C GLN A 243 18.89 9.97 9.04
#